data_AF-A0A101GWZ4-F1
#
_entry.id   AF-A0A101GWZ4-F1
#
_cell.length_a   1.000
_cell.length_b   1.000
_cell.length_c   1.000
_cell.angle_alpha   90.00
_cell.angle_beta   90.00
_cell.angle_gamma   90.00
#
_symmetry.space_group_name_H-M   'P 1'
#
loop_
_entity.id
_entity.type
_entity.pdbx_description
1 polymer ?
#
loop_
_entity_poly.entity_id
_entity_poly.type
_entity_poly.pdbx_seq_one_letter_code
_entity_poly.pdbx_strand_id
1 'polypeptide(L)'
;YKEEELLPYKLLIEDGYNDMVMTAHIINKNIDENYPATLSPLFLQNILREELNFKGVIVSDDMQMKAIVDHYGFEEGLIMAINAGCDLLILSNNGTGEYDELIPYRAVNVIIDGVKNNLISVDQINQSYNRIQFLKKNYNIKK
;
A
#
# COMPACT_ATOMS: atom_id res chain seq x y z
N TYR A 1 -11.33 15.71 -2.25
CA TYR A 1 -10.18 16.31 -1.53
C TYR A 1 -10.03 17.75 -1.97
N LYS A 2 -9.33 18.59 -1.21
CA LYS A 2 -8.91 19.92 -1.68
C LYS A 2 -7.62 19.76 -2.46
N GLU A 3 -7.46 20.44 -3.60
CA GLU A 3 -6.22 20.38 -4.40
C GLU A 3 -4.95 20.65 -3.55
N GLU A 4 -5.08 21.53 -2.56
CA GLU A 4 -4.04 21.88 -1.58
C GLU A 4 -3.43 20.67 -0.85
N GLU A 5 -4.20 19.59 -0.64
CA GLU A 5 -3.75 18.39 0.09
C GLU A 5 -2.76 17.56 -0.75
N LEU A 6 -2.93 17.52 -2.07
CA LEU A 6 -2.05 16.78 -2.99
C LEU A 6 -0.96 17.65 -3.60
N LEU A 7 -1.08 18.98 -3.53
CA LEU A 7 -0.14 19.91 -4.15
C LEU A 7 1.33 19.64 -3.78
N PRO A 8 1.71 19.39 -2.51
CA PRO A 8 3.10 19.09 -2.18
C PRO A 8 3.62 17.81 -2.87
N TYR A 9 2.79 16.77 -2.93
CA TYR A 9 3.14 15.50 -3.58
C TYR A 9 3.26 15.67 -5.09
N LYS A 10 2.31 16.40 -5.71
CA LYS A 10 2.33 16.70 -7.14
C LYS A 10 3.62 17.42 -7.53
N LEU A 11 3.99 18.49 -6.82
CA LEU A 11 5.21 19.26 -7.10
C LEU A 11 6.46 18.39 -6.96
N LEU A 12 6.52 17.55 -5.92
CA LEU A 12 7.65 16.67 -5.66
C LEU A 12 7.80 15.62 -6.78
N ILE A 13 6.69 15.01 -7.22
CA ILE A 13 6.69 14.01 -8.30
C ILE A 13 7.03 14.66 -9.66
N GLU A 14 6.52 15.87 -9.93
CA GLU A 14 6.86 16.65 -11.13
C GLU A 14 8.34 17.05 -11.17
N ASP A 15 8.99 17.27 -10.01
CA ASP A 15 10.43 17.50 -9.88
C ASP A 15 11.27 16.21 -10.03
N GLY A 16 10.62 15.08 -10.30
CA GLY A 16 11.26 13.79 -10.58
C GLY A 16 11.41 12.87 -9.37
N TYR A 17 10.82 13.20 -8.22
CA TYR A 17 10.81 12.29 -7.08
C TYR A 17 10.00 11.03 -7.39
N ASN A 18 10.61 9.87 -7.15
CA ASN A 18 10.00 8.60 -7.50
C ASN A 18 10.41 7.45 -6.59
N ASP A 19 10.77 7.73 -5.34
CA ASP A 19 11.27 6.71 -4.43
C ASP A 19 10.13 5.99 -3.71
N MET A 20 9.52 6.64 -2.71
CA MET A 20 8.47 6.05 -1.89
C MET A 20 7.40 7.07 -1.48
N VAL A 21 6.14 6.65 -1.48
CA VAL A 21 5.04 7.41 -0.87
C VAL A 21 4.28 6.49 0.07
N MET A 22 4.04 6.96 1.30
CA MET A 22 3.19 6.26 2.26
C MET A 22 1.75 6.74 2.13
N THR A 23 0.80 5.81 2.06
CA THR A 23 -0.64 6.10 2.11
C THR A 23 -1.15 6.14 3.56
N ALA A 24 -2.35 6.66 3.78
CA ALA A 24 -2.94 6.82 5.11
C ALA A 24 -4.30 6.11 5.21
N HIS A 25 -4.63 5.63 6.41
CA HIS A 25 -5.93 5.00 6.70
C HIS A 25 -7.06 6.04 6.88
N ILE A 26 -7.23 6.92 5.91
CA ILE A 26 -8.20 8.03 5.93
C ILE A 26 -9.20 7.84 4.79
N ILE A 27 -10.49 7.92 5.10
CA ILE A 27 -11.57 7.93 4.10
C ILE A 27 -11.78 9.36 3.62
N ASN A 28 -11.57 9.59 2.33
CA ASN A 28 -12.00 10.82 1.67
C ASN A 28 -13.24 10.53 0.82
N LYS A 29 -14.43 10.84 1.36
CA LYS A 29 -15.72 10.53 0.72
C LYS A 29 -15.91 11.14 -0.68
N ASN A 30 -15.12 12.15 -1.03
CA ASN A 30 -15.17 12.73 -2.39
C ASN A 30 -14.34 11.93 -3.42
N ILE A 31 -13.56 10.96 -2.97
CA ILE A 31 -12.73 10.07 -3.81
C ILE A 31 -13.32 8.66 -3.75
N ASP A 32 -13.44 8.13 -2.54
CA ASP A 32 -13.93 6.79 -2.26
C ASP A 32 -14.72 6.85 -0.96
N GLU A 33 -16.01 6.54 -1.05
CA GLU A 33 -16.92 6.58 0.10
C GLU A 33 -16.77 5.35 1.00
N ASN A 34 -16.20 4.26 0.47
CA ASN A 34 -16.23 2.95 1.10
C ASN A 34 -14.90 2.55 1.71
N TYR A 35 -13.80 3.01 1.13
CA TYR A 35 -12.46 2.56 1.50
C TYR A 35 -11.54 3.70 1.92
N PRO A 36 -10.69 3.50 2.94
CA PRO A 36 -9.61 4.44 3.21
C PRO A 36 -8.63 4.46 2.04
N ALA A 37 -7.85 5.53 1.92
CA ALA A 37 -6.87 5.69 0.84
C ALA A 37 -5.92 4.48 0.69
N THR A 38 -5.53 3.82 1.78
CA THR A 38 -4.72 2.58 1.74
C THR A 38 -5.38 1.41 0.99
N LEU A 39 -6.71 1.31 1.03
CA LEU A 39 -7.47 0.21 0.44
C LEU A 39 -8.20 0.62 -0.84
N SER A 40 -8.06 1.88 -1.27
CA SER A 40 -8.82 2.43 -2.40
C SER A 40 -8.03 2.36 -3.71
N PRO A 41 -8.44 1.54 -4.69
CA PRO A 41 -7.85 1.56 -6.03
C PRO A 41 -8.13 2.90 -6.74
N LEU A 42 -9.26 3.57 -6.43
CA LEU A 42 -9.57 4.88 -6.99
C LEU A 42 -8.51 5.91 -6.59
N PHE A 43 -8.02 5.85 -5.35
CA PHE A 43 -6.94 6.73 -4.92
C PHE A 43 -5.57 6.25 -5.42
N LEU A 44 -5.19 5.00 -5.12
CA LEU A 44 -3.82 4.54 -5.37
C LEU A 44 -3.52 4.34 -6.86
N GLN A 45 -4.45 3.85 -7.67
CA GLN A 45 -4.24 3.70 -9.11
C GLN A 45 -4.60 5.00 -9.83
N ASN A 46 -5.86 5.40 -9.81
CA ASN A 46 -6.32 6.47 -10.70
C ASN A 46 -5.67 7.81 -10.34
N ILE A 47 -5.64 8.18 -9.06
CA ILE A 47 -5.07 9.48 -8.68
C ILE A 47 -3.54 9.39 -8.59
N LEU A 48 -2.99 8.49 -7.78
CA LEU A 48 -1.54 8.50 -7.52
C LEU A 48 -0.72 7.96 -8.70
N ARG A 49 -1.10 6.82 -9.30
CA ARG A 49 -0.33 6.20 -10.39
C ARG A 49 -0.59 6.84 -11.75
N GLU A 50 -1.82 7.21 -12.03
CA GLU A 50 -2.24 7.75 -13.34
C GLU A 50 -2.20 9.28 -13.36
N GLU A 51 -3.03 9.98 -12.57
CA GLU A 51 -3.11 11.45 -12.60
C GLU A 51 -1.82 12.15 -12.16
N LEU A 52 -1.26 11.74 -11.00
CA LEU A 52 0.01 12.28 -10.50
C LEU A 52 1.23 11.60 -11.11
N ASN A 53 1.02 10.55 -11.93
CA ASN A 53 2.07 9.82 -12.64
C ASN A 53 3.18 9.24 -11.73
N PHE A 54 2.90 8.95 -10.45
CA PHE A 54 3.89 8.39 -9.53
C PHE A 54 4.27 6.96 -9.95
N LYS A 55 5.55 6.64 -10.11
CA LYS A 55 6.04 5.30 -10.52
C LYS A 55 6.84 4.58 -9.43
N GLY A 56 7.06 5.23 -8.29
CA GLY A 56 7.84 4.72 -7.16
C GLY A 56 7.10 3.69 -6.35
N VAL A 57 7.60 3.34 -5.17
CA VAL A 57 6.99 2.35 -4.29
C VAL A 57 5.89 2.99 -3.43
N ILE A 58 4.69 2.42 -3.43
CA ILE A 58 3.61 2.78 -2.50
C ILE A 58 3.73 1.89 -1.26
N VAL A 59 3.80 2.52 -0.09
CA VAL A 59 3.92 1.85 1.20
C VAL A 59 2.64 2.08 1.99
N SER A 60 2.07 1.02 2.57
CA SER A 60 0.93 1.18 3.49
C SER A 60 1.36 1.86 4.79
N ASP A 61 0.43 2.53 5.48
CA ASP A 61 0.54 2.70 6.94
C ASP A 61 0.34 1.33 7.63
N ASP A 62 0.47 1.25 8.95
CA ASP A 62 0.45 -0.02 9.68
C ASP A 62 -0.88 -0.77 9.51
N MET A 63 -0.82 -1.94 8.88
CA MET A 63 -1.98 -2.77 8.55
C MET A 63 -2.63 -3.41 9.79
N GLN A 64 -1.98 -3.33 10.96
CA GLN A 64 -2.54 -3.79 12.23
C GLN A 64 -3.35 -2.69 12.95
N MET A 65 -3.39 -1.46 12.43
CA MET A 65 -4.20 -0.40 13.03
C MET A 65 -5.69 -0.75 13.01
N LYS A 66 -6.40 -0.37 14.07
CA LYS A 66 -7.85 -0.58 14.22
C LYS A 66 -8.69 -0.04 13.07
N ALA A 67 -8.24 1.07 12.45
CA ALA A 67 -8.87 1.63 11.26
C ALA A 67 -8.99 0.63 10.10
N ILE A 68 -8.11 -0.38 10.05
CA ILE A 68 -8.16 -1.49 9.11
C ILE A 68 -8.73 -2.74 9.77
N VAL A 69 -8.13 -3.20 10.87
CA VAL A 69 -8.45 -4.51 11.47
C VAL A 69 -9.89 -4.59 11.96
N ASP A 70 -10.42 -3.56 12.61
CA ASP A 70 -11.78 -3.60 13.18
C ASP A 70 -12.88 -3.53 12.10
N HIS A 71 -12.54 -3.03 10.90
CA HIS A 71 -13.49 -2.82 9.81
C HIS A 71 -13.44 -3.89 8.72
N TYR A 72 -12.25 -4.37 8.38
CA TYR A 72 -12.03 -5.30 7.27
C TYR A 72 -11.42 -6.63 7.72
N GLY A 73 -10.80 -6.66 8.91
CA GLY A 73 -10.00 -7.80 9.36
C GLY A 73 -8.58 -7.76 8.80
N PHE A 74 -7.67 -8.46 9.47
CA PHE A 74 -6.25 -8.44 9.12
C PHE A 74 -5.98 -9.06 7.75
N GLU A 75 -6.47 -10.27 7.51
CA GLU A 75 -6.17 -11.03 6.28
C GLU A 75 -6.73 -10.34 5.03
N GLU A 76 -8.02 -10.00 5.07
CA GLU A 76 -8.69 -9.29 3.98
C GLU A 76 -8.07 -7.91 3.76
N GLY A 77 -7.74 -7.18 4.83
CA GLY A 77 -7.05 -5.89 4.73
C GLY A 77 -5.73 -5.96 3.96
N LEU A 78 -4.92 -7.01 4.17
CA LEU A 78 -3.67 -7.21 3.42
C LEU A 78 -3.94 -7.46 1.93
N ILE A 79 -4.92 -8.31 1.61
CA ILE A 79 -5.31 -8.62 0.21
C ILE A 79 -5.81 -7.35 -0.47
N MET A 80 -6.71 -6.61 0.19
CA MET A 80 -7.26 -5.35 -0.31
C MET A 80 -6.17 -4.30 -0.56
N ALA A 81 -5.21 -4.12 0.35
CA ALA A 81 -4.12 -3.15 0.19
C ALA A 81 -3.24 -3.48 -1.03
N ILE A 82 -2.90 -4.76 -1.24
CA ILE A 82 -2.12 -5.20 -2.40
C ILE A 82 -2.90 -4.95 -3.70
N ASN A 83 -4.18 -5.32 -3.72
CA ASN A 83 -5.05 -5.14 -4.88
C ASN A 83 -5.35 -3.67 -5.18
N ALA A 84 -5.39 -2.81 -4.15
CA ALA A 84 -5.52 -1.37 -4.31
C ALA A 84 -4.26 -0.75 -4.93
N GLY A 85 -3.07 -1.28 -4.62
CA GLY A 85 -1.83 -0.84 -5.25
C GLY A 85 -0.62 -0.69 -4.34
N CYS A 86 -0.71 -1.06 -3.07
CA CYS A 86 0.44 -1.04 -2.18
C CYS A 86 1.49 -2.05 -2.64
N ASP A 87 2.74 -1.60 -2.72
CA ASP A 87 3.89 -2.44 -3.06
C ASP A 87 4.57 -3.00 -1.80
N LEU A 88 4.55 -2.24 -0.70
CA LEU A 88 5.07 -2.63 0.61
C LEU A 88 3.99 -2.46 1.68
N LEU A 89 3.89 -3.45 2.58
CA LEU A 89 2.97 -3.42 3.71
C LEU A 89 3.74 -3.26 5.02
N ILE A 90 3.32 -2.33 5.86
CA ILE A 90 3.88 -2.13 7.20
C ILE A 90 3.08 -2.97 8.22
N LEU A 91 3.82 -3.68 9.06
CA LEU A 91 3.32 -4.44 10.22
C LEU A 91 4.17 -4.03 11.42
N SER A 92 3.59 -3.30 12.37
CA SER A 92 4.37 -2.75 13.49
C SER A 92 3.92 -3.19 14.88
N ASN A 93 3.12 -4.27 14.96
CA ASN A 93 2.59 -4.84 16.20
C ASN A 93 1.66 -3.89 17.00
N ASN A 94 1.00 -2.93 16.35
CA ASN A 94 0.06 -2.02 17.01
C ASN A 94 -1.38 -2.56 17.13
N GLY A 95 -1.63 -3.83 16.78
CA GLY A 95 -3.00 -4.38 16.73
C GLY A 95 -3.55 -4.77 18.10
N THR A 96 -2.99 -5.81 18.70
CA THR A 96 -3.54 -6.46 19.90
C THR A 96 -2.98 -5.93 21.21
N GLY A 97 -2.02 -4.99 21.16
CA GLY A 97 -1.29 -4.50 22.33
C GLY A 97 -0.26 -5.50 22.89
N GLU A 98 -0.16 -6.69 22.29
CA GLU A 98 0.86 -7.68 22.57
C GLU A 98 1.78 -7.82 21.35
N TYR A 99 3.07 -8.01 21.63
CA TYR A 99 4.03 -8.28 20.58
C TYR A 99 3.81 -9.68 20.02
N ASP A 100 3.61 -9.77 18.70
CA ASP A 100 3.47 -11.03 17.99
C ASP A 100 4.62 -11.19 16.99
N GLU A 101 5.60 -12.02 17.35
CA GLU A 101 6.75 -12.32 16.50
C GLU A 101 6.37 -13.04 15.20
N LEU A 102 5.20 -13.68 15.16
CA LEU A 102 4.72 -14.45 14.02
C LEU A 102 3.92 -13.62 13.02
N ILE A 103 3.64 -12.34 13.31
CA ILE A 103 2.86 -11.47 12.42
C ILE A 103 3.41 -11.42 10.98
N PRO A 104 4.72 -11.31 10.71
CA PRO A 104 5.21 -11.21 9.34
C PRO A 104 5.00 -12.54 8.60
N TYR A 105 5.17 -13.67 9.28
CA TYR A 105 4.99 -15.00 8.69
C TYR A 105 3.52 -15.27 8.36
N ARG A 106 2.59 -14.85 9.22
CA ARG A 106 1.15 -14.96 8.93
C ARG A 106 0.76 -14.10 7.74
N ALA A 107 1.25 -12.87 7.65
CA ALA A 107 1.02 -12.01 6.50
C ALA A 107 1.54 -12.63 5.20
N VAL A 108 2.75 -13.21 5.21
CA VAL A 108 3.29 -13.94 4.05
C VAL A 108 2.39 -15.11 3.65
N ASN A 109 1.90 -15.90 4.61
CA ASN A 109 0.98 -17.01 4.31
C ASN A 109 -0.33 -16.52 3.69
N VAL A 110 -0.93 -15.45 4.23
CA VAL A 110 -2.15 -14.82 3.66
C VAL A 110 -1.90 -14.41 2.20
N ILE A 111 -0.77 -13.79 1.90
CA ILE A 111 -0.44 -13.35 0.54
C ILE A 111 -0.24 -14.55 -0.39
N ILE A 112 0.51 -15.57 0.05
CA ILE A 112 0.74 -16.80 -0.72
C ILE A 112 -0.60 -17.48 -1.04
N ASP A 113 -1.47 -17.63 -0.06
CA ASP A 113 -2.76 -18.27 -0.26
C ASP A 113 -3.72 -17.38 -1.06
N GLY A 114 -3.66 -16.06 -0.91
CA GLY A 114 -4.35 -15.10 -1.75
C GLY A 114 -3.98 -15.25 -3.23
N VAL A 115 -2.70 -15.43 -3.54
CA VAL A 115 -2.24 -15.71 -4.92
C VAL A 115 -2.73 -17.08 -5.41
N LYS A 116 -2.58 -18.15 -4.61
CA LYS A 116 -3.02 -19.50 -5.01
C LYS A 116 -4.53 -19.56 -5.30
N ASN A 117 -5.32 -18.80 -4.55
CA ASN A 117 -6.77 -18.75 -4.69
C ASN A 117 -7.25 -17.68 -5.68
N ASN A 118 -6.34 -17.04 -6.44
CA ASN A 118 -6.63 -15.96 -7.40
C ASN A 118 -7.30 -14.71 -6.79
N LEU A 119 -7.15 -14.51 -5.47
CA LEU A 119 -7.57 -13.27 -4.80
C LEU A 119 -6.56 -12.14 -5.02
N ILE A 120 -5.29 -12.48 -5.27
CA ILE A 120 -4.23 -11.55 -5.66
C ILE A 120 -3.66 -12.03 -7.00
N SER A 121 -3.58 -11.13 -7.99
CA SER A 121 -2.94 -11.46 -9.26
C SER A 121 -1.42 -11.60 -9.09
N VAL A 122 -0.84 -12.64 -9.72
CA VAL A 122 0.62 -12.80 -9.81
C VAL A 122 1.26 -11.58 -10.50
N ASP A 123 0.58 -10.98 -11.48
CA ASP A 123 1.09 -9.78 -12.16
C ASP A 123 1.19 -8.59 -11.21
N GLN A 124 0.24 -8.44 -10.29
CA GLN A 124 0.28 -7.39 -9.26
C GLN A 124 1.50 -7.56 -8.34
N ILE A 125 1.81 -8.79 -7.94
CA ILE A 125 3.02 -9.11 -7.16
C ILE A 125 4.27 -8.80 -7.97
N ASN A 126 4.33 -9.18 -9.25
CA ASN A 126 5.48 -8.93 -10.11
C ASN A 126 5.73 -7.44 -10.35
N GLN A 127 4.67 -6.65 -10.56
CA GLN A 127 4.78 -5.20 -10.70
C GLN A 127 5.37 -4.57 -9.43
N SER A 128 4.85 -4.95 -8.26
CA SER A 128 5.33 -4.46 -6.97
C SER A 128 6.79 -4.84 -6.74
N TYR A 129 7.15 -6.10 -7.01
CA TYR A 129 8.52 -6.59 -6.94
C TYR A 129 9.46 -5.77 -7.81
N ASN A 130 9.08 -5.48 -9.07
CA ASN A 130 9.91 -4.71 -9.99
C ASN A 130 10.15 -3.28 -9.50
N ARG A 131 9.14 -2.60 -8.94
CA ARG A 131 9.31 -1.26 -8.33
C ARG A 131 10.28 -1.29 -7.15
N ILE A 132 10.15 -2.29 -6.28
CA ILE A 132 11.04 -2.48 -5.13
C ILE A 132 12.47 -2.78 -5.58
N GLN A 133 12.67 -3.63 -6.58
CA GLN A 133 14.01 -3.91 -7.11
C GLN A 133 14.64 -2.67 -7.75
N PHE A 134 13.87 -1.88 -8.49
CA PHE A 134 14.32 -0.63 -9.07
C PHE A 134 14.78 0.36 -7.97
N LEU A 135 13.96 0.53 -6.94
CA LEU A 135 14.31 1.37 -5.78
C LEU A 135 15.60 0.88 -5.11
N LYS A 136 15.71 -0.41 -4.78
CA LYS A 136 16.92 -0.99 -4.17
C LYS A 136 18.16 -0.76 -5.02
N LYS A 137 18.05 -0.89 -6.34
CA LYS A 137 19.14 -0.63 -7.28
C LYS A 137 19.61 0.83 -7.22
N ASN A 138 18.68 1.79 -7.19
CA ASN A 138 19.03 3.22 -7.13
C ASN A 138 19.84 3.57 -5.86
N TYR A 139 19.58 2.87 -4.75
CA TYR A 139 20.27 3.08 -3.48
C TYR A 139 21.42 2.10 -3.22
N ASN A 140 21.82 1.29 -4.21
CA ASN A 140 22.85 0.25 -4.06
C ASN A 140 22.60 -0.74 -2.90
N ILE A 141 21.34 -0.96 -2.53
CA ILE A 141 20.95 -1.94 -1.52
C ILE A 141 20.97 -3.33 -2.17
N LYS A 142 21.97 -4.14 -1.81
CA LYS A 142 22.06 -5.53 -2.25
C LYS A 142 21.16 -6.43 -1.38
N LYS A 143 20.69 -7.54 -1.97
CA LYS A 143 20.00 -8.61 -1.24
C LYS A 143 20.83 -9.09 -0.07
#